data_AF-A0A086BNV2-F1
#
_entry.id   AF-A0A086BNV2-F1
#
_cell.length_a   1.000
_cell.length_b   1.000
_cell.length_c   1.000
_cell.angle_alpha   90.00
_cell.angle_beta   90.00
_cell.angle_gamma   90.00
#
_symmetry.space_group_name_H-M   'P 1'
#
loop_
_entity.id
_entity.type
_entity.pdbx_description
1 polymer ?
#
loop_
_entity_poly.entity_id
_entity_poly.type
_entity_poly.pdbx_seq_one_letter_code
_entity_poly.pdbx_strand_id
1 'polypeptide(L)'
;MKLGPRKPVRHEPLPEGGYREFIGWKEGMSPVDVWHAGNSWWKIEPGRAVRCDLAIILNPYNVVVCVARIRGLIKRKDMRMGFIGEPIDGTYDAWLGKILDRNNSKNPIAYFDEMDILAPSKVKPDTKFLNLDRQ
;
A
#
# COMPACT_ATOMS: atom_id res chain seq x y z
N MET A 1 -7.91 -0.16 -7.90
CA MET A 1 -8.18 -1.58 -7.63
C MET A 1 -7.71 -1.76 -6.23
N LYS A 2 -8.57 -2.27 -5.37
CA LYS A 2 -8.27 -2.49 -3.97
C LYS A 2 -7.76 -3.91 -3.84
N LEU A 3 -7.35 -4.34 -2.65
CA LEU A 3 -7.27 -5.79 -2.45
C LEU A 3 -8.65 -6.38 -2.76
N GLY A 4 -8.70 -7.39 -3.63
CA GLY A 4 -9.90 -8.17 -3.86
C GLY A 4 -10.13 -9.18 -2.73
N PRO A 5 -11.17 -10.02 -2.80
CA PRO A 5 -11.34 -11.15 -1.87
C PRO A 5 -10.11 -12.04 -1.85
N ARG A 6 -9.74 -12.56 -0.66
CA ARG A 6 -8.61 -13.47 -0.53
C ARG A 6 -8.81 -14.72 -1.39
N LYS A 7 -7.80 -15.08 -2.18
CA LYS A 7 -7.80 -16.30 -2.99
C LYS A 7 -6.39 -16.90 -3.10
N PRO A 8 -6.28 -18.22 -3.27
CA PRO A 8 -4.98 -18.85 -3.51
C PRO A 8 -4.41 -18.46 -4.89
N VAL A 9 -3.10 -18.43 -4.99
CA VAL A 9 -2.35 -18.23 -6.24
C VAL A 9 -1.25 -19.28 -6.34
N ARG A 10 -0.90 -19.65 -7.57
CA ARG A 10 0.21 -20.59 -7.81
C ARG A 10 1.52 -19.82 -7.88
N HIS A 11 2.34 -19.91 -6.82
CA HIS A 11 3.73 -19.49 -6.80
C HIS A 11 3.97 -18.11 -7.43
N GLU A 12 3.29 -17.07 -6.92
CA GLU A 12 3.52 -15.71 -7.42
C GLU A 12 4.74 -15.10 -6.69
N PRO A 13 5.81 -14.70 -7.40
CA PRO A 13 7.01 -14.19 -6.77
C PRO A 13 6.77 -12.83 -6.11
N LEU A 14 7.44 -12.62 -4.98
CA LEU A 14 7.43 -11.34 -4.26
C LEU A 14 8.60 -10.43 -4.69
N PRO A 15 8.43 -9.10 -4.64
CA PRO A 15 9.51 -8.14 -4.89
C PRO A 15 10.75 -8.36 -4.02
N GLU A 16 10.55 -8.63 -2.73
CA GLU A 16 11.57 -8.91 -1.73
C GLU A 16 12.22 -10.30 -1.85
N GLY A 17 11.79 -11.11 -2.82
CA GLY A 17 12.19 -12.51 -2.96
C GLY A 17 11.21 -13.48 -2.31
N GLY A 18 11.28 -14.75 -2.70
CA GLY A 18 10.31 -15.77 -2.29
C GLY A 18 9.00 -15.71 -3.08
N TYR A 19 8.00 -16.41 -2.56
CA TYR A 19 6.70 -16.61 -3.23
C TYR A 19 5.56 -16.41 -2.23
N ARG A 20 4.40 -15.97 -2.74
CA ARG A 20 3.15 -15.94 -1.97
C ARG A 20 2.22 -17.05 -2.44
N GLU A 21 1.44 -17.57 -1.50
CA GLU A 21 0.40 -18.57 -1.75
C GLU A 21 -0.99 -17.94 -1.89
N PHE A 22 -1.17 -16.71 -1.41
CA PHE A 22 -2.46 -16.01 -1.42
C PHE A 22 -2.29 -14.57 -1.88
N ILE A 23 -3.33 -14.05 -2.53
CA ILE A 23 -3.53 -12.61 -2.75
C ILE A 23 -4.88 -12.19 -2.21
N GLY A 24 -5.10 -10.88 -2.11
CA GLY A 24 -6.36 -10.30 -1.64
C GLY A 24 -6.45 -10.20 -0.13
N TRP A 25 -7.61 -9.75 0.34
CA TRP A 25 -7.85 -9.38 1.72
C TRP A 25 -8.92 -10.27 2.36
N LYS A 26 -8.73 -10.57 3.65
CA LYS A 26 -9.74 -11.09 4.57
C LYS A 26 -9.59 -10.37 5.91
N GLU A 27 -10.66 -10.34 6.69
CA GLU A 27 -10.62 -9.80 8.05
C GLU A 27 -9.63 -10.57 8.93
N GLY A 28 -8.98 -9.84 9.84
CA GLY A 28 -7.98 -10.40 10.78
C GLY A 28 -6.60 -10.72 10.19
N MET A 29 -6.31 -10.34 8.93
CA MET A 29 -4.94 -10.43 8.41
C MET A 29 -3.99 -9.51 9.17
N SER A 30 -2.78 -10.01 9.45
CA SER A 30 -1.72 -9.17 10.03
C SER A 30 -1.27 -8.08 9.03
N PRO A 31 -0.68 -6.96 9.50
CA PRO A 31 -0.11 -5.96 8.60
C PRO A 31 0.90 -6.53 7.60
N VAL A 32 1.69 -7.52 8.03
CA VAL A 32 2.66 -8.24 7.18
C VAL A 32 1.93 -9.02 6.08
N ASP A 33 0.88 -9.75 6.41
CA ASP A 33 0.06 -10.46 5.42
C ASP A 33 -0.60 -9.49 4.42
N VAL A 34 -1.08 -8.34 4.91
CA VAL A 34 -1.68 -7.30 4.06
C VAL A 34 -0.62 -6.69 3.14
N TRP A 35 0.57 -6.41 3.65
CA TRP A 35 1.72 -5.94 2.87
C TRP A 35 2.05 -6.92 1.76
N HIS A 36 2.27 -8.19 2.07
CA HIS A 36 2.54 -9.20 1.04
C HIS A 36 1.36 -9.40 0.07
N ALA A 37 0.11 -9.20 0.49
CA ALA A 37 -1.04 -9.28 -0.41
C ALA A 37 -1.12 -8.08 -1.38
N GLY A 38 -0.74 -6.87 -0.93
CA GLY A 38 -0.82 -5.64 -1.72
C GLY A 38 0.44 -5.29 -2.50
N ASN A 39 1.61 -5.69 -2.00
CA ASN A 39 2.90 -5.49 -2.64
C ASN A 39 3.12 -6.57 -3.71
N SER A 40 2.93 -6.20 -4.97
CA SER A 40 3.14 -7.06 -6.13
C SER A 40 3.84 -6.27 -7.23
N TRP A 41 3.94 -6.87 -8.41
CA TRP A 41 4.56 -6.29 -9.58
C TRP A 41 3.56 -5.37 -10.27
N TRP A 42 3.64 -4.09 -9.94
CA TRP A 42 2.72 -3.07 -10.43
C TRP A 42 3.32 -2.28 -11.59
N LYS A 43 2.44 -1.80 -12.48
CA LYS A 43 2.80 -0.69 -13.37
C LYS A 43 2.69 0.59 -12.54
N ILE A 44 3.81 1.24 -12.30
CA ILE A 44 3.91 2.48 -11.53
C ILE A 44 4.78 3.49 -12.29
N GLU A 45 4.63 4.76 -11.95
CA GLU A 45 5.47 5.82 -12.51
C GLU A 45 6.83 5.82 -11.78
N PRO A 46 7.95 5.51 -12.45
CA PRO A 46 9.23 5.27 -11.79
C PRO A 46 9.81 6.49 -11.08
N GLY A 47 9.72 7.68 -11.68
CA GLY A 47 10.31 8.89 -11.13
C GLY A 47 9.68 9.25 -9.78
N ARG A 48 8.37 9.13 -9.67
CA ARG A 48 7.60 9.31 -8.44
C ARG A 48 7.89 8.19 -7.45
N ALA A 49 7.90 6.94 -7.89
CA ALA A 49 8.09 5.80 -6.99
C ALA A 49 9.42 5.82 -6.24
N VAL A 50 10.49 6.30 -6.88
CA VAL A 50 11.82 6.44 -6.25
C VAL A 50 11.85 7.50 -5.15
N ARG A 51 10.94 8.49 -5.17
CA ARG A 51 10.88 9.57 -4.18
C ARG A 51 9.89 9.32 -3.04
N CYS A 52 9.19 8.19 -3.03
CA CYS A 52 8.16 7.92 -2.05
C CYS A 52 8.68 7.07 -0.89
N ASP A 53 8.35 7.48 0.32
CA ASP A 53 8.78 6.84 1.57
C ASP A 53 7.71 5.94 2.17
N LEU A 54 6.44 6.21 1.86
CA LEU A 54 5.31 5.52 2.46
C LEU A 54 4.45 4.81 1.43
N ALA A 55 3.98 3.63 1.81
CA ALA A 55 2.96 2.89 1.10
C ALA A 55 1.72 2.68 1.97
N ILE A 56 0.55 2.80 1.37
CA ILE A 56 -0.76 2.57 2.00
C ILE A 56 -1.52 1.54 1.17
N ILE A 57 -2.08 0.54 1.84
CA ILE A 57 -2.88 -0.51 1.20
C ILE A 57 -4.32 -0.40 1.68
N LEU A 58 -5.23 -0.45 0.72
CA LEU A 58 -6.67 -0.43 1.00
C LEU A 58 -7.31 -1.80 0.79
N ASN A 59 -8.24 -2.12 1.68
CA ASN A 59 -9.13 -3.27 1.53
C ASN A 59 -10.25 -2.96 0.50
N PRO A 60 -11.12 -3.94 0.15
CA PRO A 60 -12.23 -3.76 -0.79
C PRO A 60 -13.18 -2.59 -0.47
N TYR A 61 -13.20 -2.12 0.77
CA TYR A 61 -14.10 -1.09 1.28
C TYR A 61 -13.47 0.31 1.35
N ASN A 62 -12.29 0.51 0.73
CA ASN A 62 -11.47 1.74 0.83
C ASN A 62 -10.93 2.03 2.24
N VAL A 63 -10.95 1.05 3.13
CA VAL A 63 -10.38 1.19 4.46
C VAL A 63 -8.88 0.97 4.39
N VAL A 64 -8.11 1.87 5.00
CA VAL A 64 -6.67 1.70 5.22
C VAL A 64 -6.44 0.54 6.17
N VAL A 65 -5.74 -0.48 5.69
CA VAL A 65 -5.48 -1.72 6.45
C VAL A 65 -3.99 -2.01 6.63
N CYS A 66 -3.12 -1.23 6.01
CA CYS A 66 -1.68 -1.27 6.24
C CYS A 66 -1.07 0.06 5.80
N VAL A 67 -0.16 0.56 6.63
CA VAL A 67 0.82 1.60 6.26
C VAL A 67 2.19 0.94 6.34
N ALA A 68 3.05 1.18 5.36
CA ALA A 68 4.36 0.54 5.24
C ALA A 68 5.43 1.55 4.84
N ARG A 69 6.66 1.34 5.32
CA ARG A 69 7.85 2.09 4.92
C ARG A 69 8.37 1.49 3.63
N ILE A 70 8.54 2.30 2.61
CA ILE A 70 9.27 1.95 1.39
C ILE A 70 10.75 2.20 1.68
N ARG A 71 11.59 1.20 1.44
CA ARG A 71 13.05 1.26 1.54
C ARG A 71 13.75 1.18 0.19
N GLY A 72 13.02 0.72 -0.82
CA GLY A 72 13.56 0.60 -2.16
C GLY A 72 12.53 0.10 -3.14
N LEU A 73 12.99 -0.08 -4.37
CA LEU A 73 12.19 -0.55 -5.48
C LEU A 73 13.00 -1.53 -6.32
N ILE A 74 12.35 -2.60 -6.74
CA ILE A 74 12.91 -3.58 -7.66
C ILE A 74 12.15 -3.55 -8.98
N LYS A 75 12.89 -3.60 -10.08
CA LYS A 75 12.34 -3.63 -11.43
C LYS A 75 12.38 -5.06 -11.97
N ARG A 76 11.25 -5.52 -12.50
CA ARG A 76 11.13 -6.80 -13.21
C ARG A 76 11.40 -6.61 -14.71
N LYS A 77 11.71 -7.71 -15.42
CA LYS A 77 12.01 -7.71 -16.86
C LYS A 77 10.91 -7.07 -17.72
N ASP A 78 9.64 -7.17 -17.31
CA ASP A 78 8.48 -6.61 -18.01
C ASP A 78 8.13 -5.17 -17.59
N MET A 79 9.11 -4.44 -17.05
CA MET A 79 9.00 -3.04 -16.59
C MET A 79 8.06 -2.80 -15.41
N ARG A 80 7.40 -3.83 -14.89
CA ARG A 80 6.68 -3.74 -13.62
C ARG A 80 7.67 -3.63 -12.47
N MET A 81 7.24 -2.97 -11.42
CA MET A 81 8.07 -2.71 -10.25
C MET A 81 7.34 -3.12 -8.99
N GLY A 82 8.10 -3.56 -8.01
CA GLY A 82 7.63 -3.85 -6.67
C GLY A 82 8.43 -3.05 -5.65
N PHE A 83 7.81 -2.79 -4.50
CA PHE A 83 8.49 -2.07 -3.42
C PHE A 83 9.21 -3.08 -2.53
N ILE A 84 10.36 -2.67 -1.99
CA ILE A 84 11.02 -3.33 -0.88
C ILE A 84 10.71 -2.49 0.35
N GLY A 85 10.16 -3.12 1.40
CA GLY A 85 9.64 -2.41 2.55
C GLY A 85 8.95 -3.33 3.54
N GLU A 86 8.41 -2.72 4.58
CA GLU A 86 7.75 -3.42 5.69
C GLU A 86 6.66 -2.55 6.32
N PRO A 87 5.61 -3.15 6.90
CA PRO A 87 4.61 -2.43 7.68
C PRO A 87 5.26 -1.58 8.79
N ILE A 88 4.65 -0.43 9.07
CA ILE A 88 5.03 0.43 10.19
C ILE A 88 3.95 0.32 11.25
N ASP A 89 4.36 0.04 12.48
CA ASP A 89 3.49 0.09 13.65
C ASP A 89 3.70 1.42 14.41
N GLY A 90 2.64 1.92 15.04
CA GLY A 90 2.70 3.07 15.95
C GLY A 90 2.42 4.40 15.26
N THR A 91 3.45 5.14 14.85
CA THR A 91 3.34 6.56 14.45
C THR A 91 2.27 6.82 13.39
N TYR A 92 2.05 5.86 12.48
CA TYR A 92 1.09 5.98 11.37
C TYR A 92 -0.26 5.29 11.63
N ASP A 93 -0.50 4.76 12.83
CA ASP A 93 -1.72 4.04 13.19
C ASP A 93 -2.96 4.92 13.11
N ALA A 94 -2.81 6.24 13.24
CA ALA A 94 -3.89 7.21 13.06
C ALA A 94 -4.61 7.08 11.70
N TRP A 95 -3.92 6.52 10.70
CA TRP A 95 -4.45 6.25 9.37
C TRP A 95 -5.22 4.94 9.26
N LEU A 96 -4.93 3.95 10.12
CA LEU A 96 -5.59 2.66 10.06
C LEU A 96 -7.09 2.83 10.31
N GLY A 97 -7.91 2.09 9.56
CA GLY A 97 -9.37 2.17 9.67
C GLY A 97 -10.01 3.35 8.94
N LYS A 98 -9.23 4.32 8.43
CA LYS A 98 -9.79 5.45 7.67
C LYS A 98 -10.32 5.00 6.32
N ILE A 99 -11.50 5.51 5.96
CA ILE A 99 -12.10 5.33 4.64
C ILE A 99 -11.64 6.49 3.77
N LEU A 100 -10.86 6.18 2.74
CA LEU A 100 -10.28 7.21 1.87
C LEU A 100 -11.00 7.32 0.53
N ASP A 101 -11.12 8.56 0.06
CA ASP A 101 -11.56 8.86 -1.30
C ASP A 101 -10.34 8.76 -2.24
N ARG A 102 -10.46 7.92 -3.28
CA ARG A 102 -9.36 7.65 -4.22
C ARG A 102 -9.65 8.09 -5.63
N ASN A 103 -8.55 8.34 -6.35
CA ASN A 103 -8.56 8.43 -7.80
C ASN A 103 -8.81 7.06 -8.47
N ASN A 104 -8.96 7.06 -9.79
CA ASN A 104 -9.26 5.87 -10.60
C ASN A 104 -8.09 4.86 -10.72
N SER A 105 -7.07 4.94 -9.86
CA SER A 105 -5.92 4.03 -9.89
C SER A 105 -6.35 2.58 -9.70
N LYS A 106 -5.76 1.68 -10.51
CA LYS A 106 -5.96 0.23 -10.46
C LYS A 106 -4.97 -0.51 -9.53
N ASN A 107 -4.21 0.17 -8.67
CA ASN A 107 -3.29 -0.50 -7.77
C ASN A 107 -3.82 -0.52 -6.32
N PRO A 108 -3.78 -1.66 -5.61
CA PRO A 108 -4.20 -1.77 -4.21
C PRO A 108 -3.30 -0.97 -3.28
N ILE A 109 -2.06 -0.80 -3.68
CA ILE A 109 -1.06 0.04 -3.06
C ILE A 109 -1.11 1.47 -3.63
N ALA A 110 -1.11 2.45 -2.73
CA ALA A 110 -0.80 3.84 -3.00
C ALA A 110 0.53 4.18 -2.32
N TYR A 111 1.31 5.06 -2.94
CA TYR A 111 2.65 5.42 -2.47
C TYR A 111 2.80 6.94 -2.46
N PHE A 112 3.46 7.47 -1.44
CA PHE A 112 3.53 8.88 -1.11
C PHE A 112 4.93 9.27 -0.64
N ASP A 113 5.36 10.48 -0.99
CA ASP A 113 6.41 11.19 -0.26
C ASP A 113 5.86 11.50 1.14
N GLU A 114 6.64 11.23 2.19
CA GLU A 114 6.24 11.46 3.59
C GLU A 114 5.88 12.94 3.84
N MET A 115 6.40 13.87 3.03
CA MET A 115 6.13 15.31 3.13
C MET A 115 4.84 15.74 2.41
N ASP A 116 4.34 14.96 1.46
CA ASP A 116 3.14 15.27 0.67
C ASP A 116 1.84 14.73 1.29
N ILE A 117 1.96 13.94 2.36
CA ILE A 117 0.85 13.35 3.09
C ILE A 117 0.64 14.06 4.43
N LEU A 118 -0.62 14.11 4.88
CA LEU A 118 -0.97 14.68 6.16
C LEU A 118 -0.20 13.97 7.31
N ALA A 119 0.42 14.75 8.19
CA ALA A 119 1.10 14.19 9.34
C ALA A 119 0.10 13.41 10.24
N PRO A 120 0.49 12.29 10.88
CA PRO A 120 -0.40 11.51 11.74
C PRO A 120 -1.11 12.33 12.82
N SER A 121 -0.44 13.34 13.39
CA SER A 121 -1.00 14.26 14.39
C SER A 121 -2.13 15.15 13.87
N LYS A 122 -2.29 15.27 12.56
CA LYS A 122 -3.33 16.08 11.90
C LYS A 122 -4.49 15.23 11.37
N VAL A 123 -4.42 13.91 11.50
CA VAL A 123 -5.48 12.99 11.04
C VAL A 123 -6.68 13.10 11.98
N LYS A 124 -7.84 13.42 11.42
CA LYS A 124 -9.11 13.56 12.13
C LYS A 124 -10.01 12.34 11.92
N PRO A 125 -11.06 12.14 12.74
CA PRO A 125 -12.05 11.09 12.53
C PRO A 125 -12.64 11.06 11.12
N ASP A 126 -12.90 12.22 10.53
CA ASP A 126 -13.56 12.44 9.24
C ASP A 126 -12.59 12.62 8.06
N THR A 127 -11.28 12.41 8.25
CA THR A 127 -10.30 12.55 7.18
C THR A 127 -10.52 11.51 6.07
N LYS A 128 -10.78 11.99 4.86
CA LYS A 128 -10.95 11.16 3.64
C LYS A 128 -9.83 11.30 2.62
N PHE A 129 -8.99 12.32 2.76
CA PHE A 129 -7.87 12.60 1.85
C PHE A 129 -6.55 12.57 2.59
N LEU A 130 -5.55 12.00 1.93
CA LEU A 130 -4.19 11.89 2.46
C LEU A 130 -3.34 13.09 2.08
N ASN A 131 -3.51 13.60 0.86
CA ASN A 131 -2.66 14.66 0.32
C ASN A 131 -2.99 16.02 0.93
N LEU A 132 -1.96 16.82 1.18
CA LEU A 132 -2.11 18.21 1.63
C LEU A 132 -2.82 19.09 0.60
N ASP A 133 -2.58 18.89 -0.70
CA ASP A 133 -3.13 19.72 -1.79
C ASP A 133 -4.64 19.53 -2.05
N ARG A 134 -5.30 18.63 -1.33
CA ARG A 134 -6.72 18.28 -1.54
C ARG A 134 -7.61 18.51 -0.31
N GLN A 135 -7.11 19.22 0.71
CA GLN A 135 -7.90 19.66 1.85
C GLN A 135 -8.62 20.99 1.60
#